data_AF-A0A8J3N5H7-F1
#
_entry.id   AF-A0A8J3N5H7-F1
#
_cell.length_a   1.000
_cell.length_b   1.000
_cell.length_c   1.000
_cell.angle_alpha   90.00
_cell.angle_beta   90.00
_cell.angle_gamma   90.00
#
_symmetry.space_group_name_H-M   'P 1'
#
loop_
_entity.id
_entity.type
_entity.pdbx_description
1 polymer ?
#
loop_
_entity_poly.entity_id
_entity_poly.type
_entity_poly.pdbx_seq_one_letter_code
_entity_poly.pdbx_strand_id
1 'polypeptide(L)'
;MTRRTYLVIQSKRTFILSVLLILAGLAILLIPLLSGSTHFLSLSKSTPSPSSTKAHNNNANPYVVRTPPPPPTCTARMQIDHVSSKGFQATVMVKNTSNETLNTWMIYWTLPAGVHLVRGWNANVFKDGDVIMVHPFDNSRSFPASSVKIIGFEATGPANPPPHGITLNGILCTSE
;
A
#
# COMPACT_ATOMS: atom_id res chain seq x y z
N MET A 1 43.63 -18.57 18.63
CA MET A 1 42.35 -18.62 17.89
C MET A 1 41.33 -19.39 18.72
N THR A 2 40.35 -18.69 19.27
CA THR A 2 39.56 -19.10 20.44
C THR A 2 38.37 -19.97 20.05
N ARG A 3 38.11 -21.02 20.84
CA ARG A 3 37.05 -22.07 20.72
C ARG A 3 35.65 -21.55 20.35
N ARG A 4 35.34 -20.28 20.65
CA ARG A 4 34.09 -19.59 20.27
C ARG A 4 33.95 -19.36 18.76
N THR A 5 35.05 -19.17 18.04
CA THR A 5 35.06 -18.97 16.58
C THR A 5 34.70 -20.26 15.84
N TYR A 6 35.14 -21.41 16.37
CA TYR A 6 34.86 -22.74 15.78
C TYR A 6 33.36 -23.10 15.81
N LEU A 7 32.66 -22.74 16.89
CA LEU A 7 31.22 -23.03 17.04
C LEU A 7 30.35 -22.20 16.07
N VAL A 8 30.73 -20.94 15.82
CA VAL A 8 30.01 -20.07 14.86
C VAL A 8 30.23 -20.53 13.43
N ILE A 9 31.43 -21.03 13.09
CA ILE A 9 31.75 -21.55 11.76
C ILE A 9 31.05 -22.90 11.51
N GLN A 10 30.99 -23.78 12.52
CA GLN A 10 30.27 -25.06 12.44
C GLN A 10 28.76 -24.84 12.24
N SER A 11 28.13 -23.93 12.99
CA SER A 11 26.70 -23.62 12.87
C SER A 11 26.30 -23.12 11.48
N LYS A 12 27.11 -22.23 10.87
CA LYS A 12 26.83 -21.73 9.52
C LYS A 12 26.95 -22.80 8.44
N ARG A 13 27.87 -23.76 8.59
CA ARG A 13 28.09 -24.84 7.62
C ARG A 13 26.92 -25.82 7.57
N THR A 14 26.34 -26.17 8.73
CA THR A 14 25.17 -27.06 8.82
C THR A 14 23.91 -26.41 8.26
N PHE A 15 23.74 -25.09 8.45
CA PHE A 15 22.57 -24.36 7.94
C PHE A 15 22.59 -24.20 6.41
N ILE A 16 23.77 -24.04 5.81
CA ILE A 16 23.90 -23.95 4.34
C ILE A 16 23.64 -25.33 3.70
N LEU A 17 24.12 -26.42 4.31
CA LEU A 17 23.89 -27.79 3.82
C LEU A 17 22.41 -28.21 3.88
N SER A 18 21.64 -27.76 4.87
CA SER A 18 20.20 -28.02 4.96
C SER A 18 19.36 -27.19 3.97
N VAL A 19 19.75 -25.94 3.70
CA VAL A 19 19.07 -25.10 2.70
C VAL A 19 19.30 -25.60 1.27
N LEU A 20 20.48 -26.16 0.97
CA LEU A 20 20.79 -26.76 -0.34
C LEU A 20 20.03 -28.06 -0.63
N LEU A 21 19.69 -28.86 0.38
CA LEU A 21 18.90 -30.08 0.20
C LEU A 21 17.40 -29.82 -0.05
N ILE A 22 16.86 -28.69 0.40
CA ILE A 22 15.44 -28.33 0.20
C ILE A 22 15.19 -27.79 -1.22
N LEU A 23 16.22 -27.25 -1.89
CA LEU A 23 16.10 -26.67 -3.23
C LEU A 23 16.20 -27.69 -4.39
N ALA A 24 16.63 -28.93 -4.13
CA ALA A 24 16.77 -29.96 -5.16
C ALA A 24 15.51 -30.85 -5.37
N GLY A 25 14.43 -30.60 -4.62
CA GLY A 25 13.25 -31.50 -4.55
C GLY A 25 12.01 -31.12 -5.37
N LEU A 26 12.06 -30.09 -6.23
CA LEU A 26 10.88 -29.65 -6.98
C LEU A 26 11.23 -29.26 -8.43
N ALA A 27 11.75 -30.24 -9.18
CA ALA A 27 11.81 -30.17 -10.63
C ALA A 27 11.67 -31.57 -11.21
N ILE A 28 10.44 -31.95 -11.59
CA ILE A 28 10.00 -32.96 -12.58
C ILE A 28 8.46 -32.89 -12.52
N LEU A 29 7.62 -32.89 -13.56
CA LEU A 29 7.64 -32.63 -15.00
C LEU A 29 6.17 -32.94 -15.42
N LEU A 30 5.50 -32.10 -16.24
CA LEU A 30 4.65 -32.47 -17.40
C LEU A 30 3.48 -31.50 -17.66
N ILE A 31 3.55 -30.90 -18.86
CA ILE A 31 2.50 -30.20 -19.61
C ILE A 31 1.79 -31.24 -20.50
N PRO A 32 0.47 -31.11 -20.77
CA PRO A 32 0.00 -30.85 -22.15
C PRO A 32 -1.14 -29.79 -22.18
N LEU A 33 -1.06 -28.77 -23.04
CA LEU A 33 -1.56 -28.62 -24.43
C LEU A 33 -3.05 -28.24 -24.60
N LEU A 34 -3.25 -27.04 -25.16
CA LEU A 34 -4.25 -26.62 -26.18
C LEU A 34 -5.74 -26.98 -26.02
N SER A 35 -6.58 -25.93 -25.83
CA SER A 35 -7.82 -25.61 -26.58
C SER A 35 -8.51 -24.44 -25.86
N GLY A 36 -9.00 -23.34 -26.44
CA GLY A 36 -9.19 -22.99 -27.84
C GLY A 36 -9.57 -21.51 -27.99
N SER A 37 -9.55 -21.07 -29.25
CA SER A 37 -10.00 -19.80 -29.78
C SER A 37 -11.40 -19.38 -29.33
N THR A 38 -11.65 -18.08 -29.18
CA THR A 38 -12.33 -17.28 -30.22
C THR A 38 -12.42 -15.81 -29.82
N HIS A 39 -12.31 -14.99 -30.86
CA HIS A 39 -12.31 -13.55 -30.87
C HIS A 39 -13.66 -12.99 -30.41
N PHE A 40 -13.64 -11.93 -29.61
CA PHE A 40 -14.69 -10.91 -29.64
C PHE A 40 -14.05 -9.54 -29.84
N LEU A 41 -13.85 -9.20 -31.11
CA LEU A 41 -13.74 -7.82 -31.55
C LEU A 41 -15.15 -7.22 -31.47
N SER A 42 -15.47 -6.52 -30.40
CA SER A 42 -16.63 -5.63 -30.40
C SER A 42 -16.16 -4.23 -30.82
N LEU A 43 -16.20 -3.97 -32.13
CA LEU A 43 -16.19 -2.62 -32.66
C LEU A 43 -17.56 -2.00 -32.42
N SER A 44 -17.64 -1.04 -31.50
CA SER A 44 -18.74 -0.07 -31.46
C SER A 44 -18.19 1.29 -31.85
N LYS A 45 -18.04 1.50 -33.16
CA LYS A 45 -17.82 2.81 -33.76
C LYS A 45 -19.12 3.24 -34.44
N SER A 46 -19.82 4.18 -33.82
CA SER A 46 -20.89 4.97 -34.44
C SER A 46 -20.96 6.31 -33.71
N THR A 47 -20.17 7.32 -34.13
CA THR A 47 -20.50 8.44 -35.05
C THR A 47 -21.19 9.62 -34.31
N PRO A 48 -20.75 10.88 -34.52
CA PRO A 48 -21.10 12.02 -33.67
C PRO A 48 -22.47 12.60 -34.01
N SER A 49 -23.17 13.12 -33.00
CA SER A 49 -24.31 14.01 -33.23
C SER A 49 -23.95 15.43 -32.79
N PRO A 50 -23.82 16.40 -33.72
CA PRO A 50 -23.80 17.81 -33.37
C PRO A 50 -25.26 18.26 -33.21
N SER A 51 -25.61 18.76 -32.03
CA SER A 51 -26.80 19.59 -31.87
C SER A 51 -26.44 20.80 -31.01
N SER A 52 -26.02 21.85 -31.70
CA SER A 52 -26.29 23.22 -31.31
C SER A 52 -27.80 23.42 -31.38
N THR A 53 -28.44 23.72 -30.26
CA THR A 53 -29.76 24.36 -30.25
C THR A 53 -29.88 25.26 -29.03
N LYS A 54 -29.87 26.57 -29.33
CA LYS A 54 -30.47 27.69 -28.60
C LYS A 54 -30.25 27.79 -27.08
N ALA A 55 -29.53 28.85 -26.70
CA ALA A 55 -29.66 29.49 -25.41
C ALA A 55 -31.12 29.84 -25.12
N HIS A 56 -31.66 29.26 -24.05
CA HIS A 56 -32.81 29.79 -23.35
C HIS A 56 -32.40 29.98 -21.89
N ASN A 57 -32.42 31.24 -21.47
CA ASN A 57 -32.01 31.76 -20.18
C ASN A 57 -33.08 31.52 -19.11
N ASN A 58 -33.14 30.31 -18.55
CA ASN A 58 -33.94 30.10 -17.33
C ASN A 58 -33.01 29.95 -16.14
N ASN A 59 -32.90 31.04 -15.39
CA ASN A 59 -32.32 31.14 -14.06
C ASN A 59 -32.90 30.06 -13.13
N ALA A 60 -32.28 28.89 -13.12
CA ALA A 60 -32.45 27.86 -12.11
C ALA A 60 -31.14 27.80 -11.34
N ASN A 61 -31.14 28.35 -10.12
CA ASN A 61 -30.04 28.16 -9.18
C ASN A 61 -29.90 26.66 -8.90
N PRO A 62 -28.82 25.98 -9.32
CA PRO A 62 -28.63 24.59 -8.97
C PRO A 62 -28.21 24.56 -7.50
N TYR A 63 -29.17 24.37 -6.60
CA TYR A 63 -28.83 23.94 -5.25
C TYR A 63 -28.19 22.56 -5.38
N VAL A 64 -26.86 22.53 -5.47
CA VAL A 64 -26.08 21.30 -5.43
C VAL A 64 -26.33 20.68 -4.05
N VAL A 65 -27.20 19.67 -4.02
CA VAL A 65 -27.40 18.84 -2.82
C VAL A 65 -26.09 18.09 -2.61
N ARG A 66 -25.23 18.60 -1.73
CA ARG A 66 -24.03 17.91 -1.29
C ARG A 66 -24.44 16.81 -0.33
N THR A 67 -24.37 15.55 -0.76
CA THR A 67 -24.36 14.42 0.16
C THR A 67 -23.14 14.54 1.07
N PRO A 68 -23.30 14.40 2.41
CA PRO A 68 -22.16 14.38 3.32
C PRO A 68 -21.14 13.30 2.93
N PRO A 69 -19.83 13.55 3.11
CA PRO A 69 -18.83 12.51 2.96
C PRO A 69 -19.15 11.30 3.85
N PRO A 70 -18.84 10.08 3.42
CA PRO A 70 -18.95 8.91 4.28
C PRO A 70 -18.18 9.12 5.60
N PRO A 71 -18.67 8.58 6.73
CA PRO A 71 -17.93 8.64 7.97
C PRO A 71 -16.57 7.92 7.84
N PRO A 72 -15.54 8.40 8.54
CA PRO A 72 -14.23 7.76 8.53
C PRO A 72 -14.31 6.35 9.11
N THR A 73 -13.65 5.39 8.46
CA THR A 73 -13.59 3.97 8.85
C THR A 73 -12.26 3.59 9.48
N CYS A 74 -11.45 4.59 9.85
CA CYS A 74 -10.17 4.39 10.52
C CYS A 74 -9.76 5.56 11.41
N THR A 75 -8.95 5.25 12.43
CA THR A 75 -8.07 6.22 13.10
C THR A 75 -6.64 5.98 12.66
N ALA A 76 -5.80 7.02 12.69
CA ALA A 76 -4.40 6.88 12.36
C ALA A 76 -3.50 7.83 13.15
N ARG A 77 -2.28 7.36 13.43
CA ARG A 77 -1.23 8.13 14.10
C ARG A 77 0.07 8.03 13.32
N MET A 78 0.69 9.19 13.08
CA MET A 78 2.06 9.31 12.56
C MET A 78 3.00 9.61 13.73
N GLN A 79 3.99 8.75 13.96
CA GLN A 79 5.00 8.95 15.00
C GLN A 79 6.38 9.02 14.36
N ILE A 80 7.10 10.11 14.59
CA ILE A 80 8.52 10.20 14.25
C ILE A 80 9.32 9.55 15.38
N ASP A 81 9.96 8.42 15.09
CA ASP A 81 10.64 7.59 16.10
C ASP A 81 12.08 8.05 16.33
N HIS A 82 12.76 8.46 15.26
CA HIS A 82 14.15 8.92 15.31
C HIS A 82 14.43 9.93 14.22
N VAL A 83 15.20 10.97 14.52
CA VAL A 83 15.66 11.99 13.57
C VAL A 83 17.19 12.04 13.58
N SER A 84 17.77 12.11 12.40
CA SER A 84 19.21 12.27 12.14
C SER A 84 19.46 13.46 11.23
N SER A 85 20.73 13.79 10.96
CA SER A 85 21.09 14.87 10.03
C SER A 85 20.71 14.59 8.57
N LYS A 86 20.41 13.33 8.21
CA LYS A 86 20.10 12.92 6.83
C LYS A 86 18.61 12.63 6.60
N GLY A 87 17.82 12.47 7.67
CA GLY A 87 16.47 11.95 7.56
C GLY A 87 15.90 11.47 8.88
N PHE A 88 14.83 10.69 8.80
CA PHE A 88 14.11 10.19 9.96
C PHE A 88 13.54 8.78 9.74
N GLN A 89 13.26 8.10 10.84
CA GLN A 89 12.45 6.88 10.89
C GLN A 89 11.12 7.22 11.56
N ALA A 90 10.05 6.63 11.04
CA ALA A 90 8.70 6.86 11.54
C ALA A 90 7.84 5.60 11.50
N THR A 91 6.86 5.56 12.39
CA THR A 91 5.86 4.52 12.50
C THR A 91 4.48 5.12 12.25
N VAL A 92 3.72 4.47 11.38
CA VAL A 92 2.31 4.74 11.08
C VAL A 92 1.46 3.63 11.68
N MET A 93 0.56 4.02 12.58
CA MET A 93 -0.44 3.12 13.14
C MET A 93 -1.77 3.45 12.51
N VAL A 94 -2.43 2.46 11.91
CA VAL A 94 -3.78 2.62 11.33
C VAL A 94 -4.69 1.60 11.98
N LYS A 95 -5.79 2.07 12.58
CA LYS A 95 -6.82 1.21 13.16
C LYS A 95 -8.00 1.12 12.21
N ASN A 96 -8.46 -0.09 11.92
CA ASN A 96 -9.74 -0.29 11.26
C ASN A 96 -10.86 -0.09 12.29
N THR A 97 -11.63 0.98 12.19
CA THR A 97 -12.75 1.28 13.10
C THR A 97 -14.09 0.84 12.53
N SER A 98 -14.12 0.24 11.34
CA SER A 98 -15.33 -0.39 10.81
C SER A 98 -15.66 -1.69 11.55
N ASN A 99 -16.87 -2.19 11.31
CA ASN A 99 -17.35 -3.47 11.83
C ASN A 99 -17.00 -4.65 10.90
N GLU A 100 -16.25 -4.41 9.83
CA GLU A 100 -15.95 -5.41 8.81
C GLU A 100 -14.45 -5.72 8.71
N THR A 101 -14.14 -6.96 8.32
CA THR A 101 -12.77 -7.34 7.96
C THR A 101 -12.49 -6.88 6.53
N LEU A 102 -11.42 -6.11 6.35
CA LEU A 102 -10.96 -5.70 5.03
C LEU A 102 -10.00 -6.76 4.48
N ASN A 103 -10.38 -7.43 3.39
CA ASN A 103 -9.57 -8.46 2.73
C ASN A 103 -8.65 -7.90 1.64
N THR A 104 -8.97 -6.70 1.15
CA THR A 104 -8.13 -5.89 0.28
C THR A 104 -8.09 -4.50 0.90
N TRP A 105 -6.91 -4.11 1.37
CA TRP A 105 -6.72 -2.82 2.00
C TRP A 105 -5.50 -2.13 1.43
N MET A 106 -5.59 -0.82 1.36
CA MET A 106 -4.56 0.08 0.90
C MET A 106 -4.47 1.24 1.88
N ILE A 107 -3.26 1.52 2.36
CA ILE A 107 -2.99 2.69 3.19
C ILE A 107 -2.17 3.67 2.38
N TYR A 108 -2.53 4.95 2.45
CA TYR A 108 -1.80 6.02 1.78
C TYR A 108 -1.48 7.14 2.76
N TRP A 109 -0.39 7.86 2.50
CA TRP A 109 -0.12 9.17 3.11
C TRP A 109 0.78 10.00 2.20
N THR A 110 0.85 11.30 2.45
CA THR A 110 1.63 12.25 1.66
C THR A 110 2.91 12.64 2.37
N LEU A 111 4.04 12.56 1.67
CA LEU A 111 5.31 13.11 2.12
C LEU A 111 5.36 14.62 1.86
N PRO A 112 5.87 15.43 2.79
CA PRO A 112 6.17 16.83 2.53
C PRO A 112 7.21 17.00 1.42
N ALA A 113 7.25 18.20 0.83
CA ALA A 113 8.28 18.55 -0.13
C ALA A 113 9.69 18.36 0.46
N GLY A 114 10.60 17.79 -0.34
CA GLY A 114 11.98 17.51 0.08
C GLY A 114 12.16 16.25 0.93
N VAL A 115 11.09 15.49 1.18
CA VAL A 115 11.16 14.19 1.86
C VAL A 115 11.12 13.05 0.85
N HIS A 116 12.00 12.07 0.99
CA HIS A 116 12.08 10.92 0.07
C HIS A 116 12.10 9.60 0.85
N LEU A 117 11.25 8.65 0.43
CA LEU A 117 11.26 7.29 0.97
C LEU A 117 12.60 6.60 0.69
N VAL A 118 13.18 5.97 1.70
CA VAL A 118 14.35 5.08 1.59
C VAL A 118 13.90 3.62 1.58
N ARG A 119 13.12 3.22 2.58
CA ARG A 119 12.56 1.86 2.70
C ARG A 119 11.39 1.85 3.67
N GLY A 120 10.55 0.83 3.56
CA GLY A 120 9.50 0.52 4.53
C GLY A 120 9.62 -0.92 5.04
N TRP A 121 8.89 -1.22 6.12
CA TRP A 121 8.78 -2.57 6.69
C TRP A 121 7.37 -2.83 7.24
N ASN A 122 7.10 -4.11 7.54
CA ASN A 122 5.79 -4.65 7.96
C ASN A 122 4.66 -4.57 6.91
N ALA A 123 4.94 -4.04 5.72
CA ALA A 123 4.08 -4.07 4.55
C ALA A 123 4.91 -3.79 3.28
N ASN A 124 4.29 -3.93 2.11
CA ASN A 124 4.88 -3.51 0.85
C ASN A 124 4.67 -2.00 0.67
N VAL A 125 5.71 -1.21 0.93
CA VAL A 125 5.67 0.26 0.91
C VAL A 125 6.34 0.80 -0.35
N PHE A 126 5.60 1.58 -1.13
CA PHE A 126 6.06 2.19 -2.38
C PHE A 126 5.77 3.69 -2.38
N LYS A 127 6.44 4.44 -3.26
CA LYS A 127 6.20 5.87 -3.47
C LYS A 127 5.80 6.10 -4.93
N ASP A 128 4.80 6.95 -5.12
CA ASP A 128 4.42 7.53 -6.41
C ASP A 128 4.23 9.04 -6.24
N GLY A 129 4.99 9.84 -6.99
CA GLY A 129 5.06 11.28 -6.72
C GLY A 129 5.50 11.54 -5.27
N ASP A 130 4.71 12.30 -4.52
CA ASP A 130 4.85 12.57 -3.09
C ASP A 130 4.00 11.62 -2.20
N VAL A 131 3.23 10.72 -2.79
CA VAL A 131 2.34 9.80 -2.08
C VAL A 131 3.05 8.48 -1.78
N ILE A 132 2.92 8.01 -0.54
CA ILE A 132 3.24 6.64 -0.16
C ILE A 132 2.02 5.75 -0.34
N MET A 133 2.23 4.59 -0.93
CA MET A 133 1.24 3.54 -1.12
C MET A 133 1.68 2.28 -0.38
N VAL A 134 0.81 1.74 0.46
CA VAL A 134 1.09 0.54 1.25
C VAL A 134 0.12 -0.57 0.89
N HIS A 135 0.69 -1.68 0.40
CA HIS A 135 -0.03 -2.91 0.13
C HIS A 135 0.28 -3.96 1.20
N PRO A 136 -0.67 -4.86 1.53
CA PRO A 136 -0.38 -6.02 2.36
C PRO A 136 0.67 -6.93 1.71
N PHE A 137 1.34 -7.73 2.54
CA PHE A 137 2.02 -8.92 2.01
C PHE A 137 0.98 -9.97 1.59
N ASP A 138 1.35 -10.86 0.67
CA ASP A 138 0.42 -11.87 0.17
C ASP A 138 -0.15 -12.77 1.27
N ASN A 139 0.63 -13.02 2.32
CA ASN A 139 0.26 -13.83 3.47
C ASN A 139 -0.44 -13.05 4.61
N SER A 140 -0.62 -11.73 4.49
CA SER A 140 -1.14 -10.87 5.57
C SER A 140 -2.22 -9.88 5.12
N ARG A 141 -3.01 -10.30 4.12
CA ARG A 141 -4.08 -9.49 3.48
C ARG A 141 -5.25 -9.14 4.39
N SER A 142 -5.55 -9.95 5.41
CA SER A 142 -6.66 -9.67 6.32
C SER A 142 -6.35 -8.47 7.22
N PHE A 143 -7.29 -7.54 7.31
CA PHE A 143 -7.30 -6.44 8.26
C PHE A 143 -8.65 -6.44 9.02
N PRO A 144 -8.73 -7.22 10.12
CA PRO A 144 -9.95 -7.38 10.89
C PRO A 144 -10.51 -6.07 11.45
N ALA A 145 -11.82 -6.06 11.72
CA ALA A 145 -12.49 -5.00 12.47
C ALA A 145 -11.78 -4.73 13.80
N SER A 146 -11.71 -3.47 14.21
CA SER A 146 -11.10 -3.00 15.47
C SER A 146 -9.61 -3.33 15.67
N SER A 147 -8.92 -3.88 14.67
CA SER A 147 -7.50 -4.19 14.75
C SER A 147 -6.62 -3.04 14.26
N VAL A 148 -5.30 -3.15 14.46
CA VAL A 148 -4.31 -2.12 14.09
C VAL A 148 -3.25 -2.71 13.15
N LYS A 149 -2.89 -1.97 12.10
CA LYS A 149 -1.69 -2.20 11.29
C LYS A 149 -0.62 -1.21 11.72
N ILE A 150 0.60 -1.72 11.91
CA ILE A 150 1.78 -0.94 12.28
C ILE A 150 2.79 -1.04 11.15
N ILE A 151 3.01 0.07 10.46
CA ILE A 151 3.89 0.18 9.32
C ILE A 151 5.01 1.14 9.70
N GLY A 152 6.25 0.78 9.42
CA GLY A 152 7.35 1.71 9.61
C GLY A 152 8.05 2.03 8.31
N PHE A 153 8.70 3.20 8.26
CA PHE A 153 9.50 3.62 7.13
C PHE A 153 10.66 4.51 7.55
N GLU A 154 11.67 4.54 6.69
CA GLU A 154 12.81 5.43 6.76
C GLU A 154 12.75 6.38 5.56
N ALA A 155 13.01 7.66 5.80
CA ALA A 155 13.00 8.70 4.79
C ALA A 155 14.19 9.64 4.96
N THR A 156 14.66 10.23 3.85
CA THR A 156 15.57 11.38 3.88
C THR A 156 14.79 12.69 3.90
N GLY A 157 15.43 13.76 4.36
CA GLY A 157 14.84 15.10 4.41
C GLY A 157 14.32 15.52 5.79
N PRO A 158 13.62 16.65 5.88
CA PRO A 158 13.13 17.18 7.15
C PRO A 158 12.00 16.32 7.73
N ALA A 159 12.01 16.13 9.05
CA ALA A 159 10.93 15.43 9.78
C ALA A 159 9.75 16.34 10.13
N ASN A 160 9.86 17.65 9.89
CA ASN A 160 8.85 18.65 10.21
C ASN A 160 8.59 19.57 8.98
N PRO A 161 7.33 19.71 8.51
CA PRO A 161 6.13 19.01 9.00
C PRO A 161 6.22 17.50 8.81
N PRO A 162 5.55 16.68 9.63
CA PRO A 162 5.52 15.25 9.42
C PRO A 162 4.66 14.89 8.20
N PRO A 163 4.81 13.68 7.64
CA PRO A 163 3.88 13.17 6.66
C PRO A 163 2.44 13.14 7.19
N HIS A 164 1.47 13.39 6.29
CA HIS A 164 0.09 13.68 6.67
C HIS A 164 -0.91 13.05 5.68
N GLY A 165 -2.20 13.23 5.95
CA GLY A 165 -3.26 12.77 5.05
C GLY A 165 -3.37 11.25 4.97
N ILE A 166 -3.31 10.57 6.13
CA ILE A 166 -3.38 9.10 6.16
C ILE A 166 -4.78 8.65 5.76
N THR A 167 -4.89 7.80 4.76
CA THR A 167 -6.16 7.21 4.30
C THR A 167 -6.12 5.69 4.35
N LEU A 168 -7.29 5.08 4.54
CA LEU A 168 -7.53 3.64 4.37
C LEU A 168 -8.56 3.45 3.26
N ASN A 169 -8.19 2.76 2.18
CA ASN A 169 -9.02 2.56 1.00
C ASN A 169 -9.58 3.87 0.41
N GLY A 170 -8.78 4.95 0.48
CA GLY A 170 -9.16 6.28 -0.01
C GLY A 170 -10.01 7.11 0.95
N ILE A 171 -10.42 6.55 2.10
CA ILE A 171 -11.14 7.29 3.14
C ILE A 171 -10.13 7.88 4.14
N LEU A 172 -10.22 9.19 4.40
CA LEU A 172 -9.35 9.87 5.34
C LEU A 172 -9.57 9.35 6.76
N CYS A 173 -8.49 8.93 7.41
CA CYS A 173 -8.53 8.52 8.81
C CYS A 173 -8.58 9.73 9.72
N THR A 174 -9.28 9.62 10.85
CA THR A 174 -9.18 10.61 11.92
C THR A 174 -7.84 10.48 12.63
N SER A 175 -7.19 11.60 12.96
CA SER A 175 -5.96 11.58 13.74
C SER A 175 -6.21 11.09 15.16
N GLU A 176 -5.30 10.28 15.70
CA GLU A 176 -5.26 9.80 17.09
C GLU A 176 -3.97 10.19 17.80
#